data_AF-A0A2Y9DQH5-F1
#
_entry.id   AF-A0A2Y9DQH5-F1
#
_cell.length_a   1.000
_cell.length_b   1.000
_cell.length_c   1.000
_cell.angle_alpha   90.00
_cell.angle_beta   90.00
_cell.angle_gamma   90.00
#
_symmetry.space_group_name_H-M   'P 1'
#
loop_
_entity.id
_entity.type
_entity.pdbx_description
1 polymer ?
#
loop_
_entity_poly.entity_id
_entity_poly.type
_entity_poly.pdbx_seq_one_letter_code
_entity_poly.pdbx_strand_id
1 'polypeptide(L)'
;MISHRGVSDRSRMLRLRISSWPDLKARTEAVMVRFKHRYLLCELVSDDPRCRLSLEDRVLDGLVRNTITRVHGTFGAAACSIGFAVRYLNAYTGIVLLRCRKDFYQLVWSALPFITYLENKGHRYPCFFNTLHVGGTIRTCQKFLIQYNRRQLLILLQNCTDKGEREAIQKSVTRSCMLEEEPGEELSDSASEEATVAME
;
A
#
# COMPACT_ATOMS: atom_id res chain seq x y z
N MET A 1 -49.55 48.95 -46.77
CA MET A 1 -48.27 49.53 -46.32
C MET A 1 -48.01 49.07 -44.90
N ILE A 2 -47.24 47.99 -44.70
CA ILE A 2 -46.79 47.57 -43.37
C ILE A 2 -45.26 47.51 -43.45
N SER A 3 -44.63 48.41 -42.70
CA SER A 3 -43.19 48.63 -42.68
C SER A 3 -42.45 47.49 -42.00
N HIS A 4 -41.41 47.02 -42.68
CA HIS A 4 -40.28 46.27 -42.13
C HIS A 4 -39.68 46.98 -40.90
N ARG A 5 -39.17 46.21 -39.94
CA ARG A 5 -37.82 46.36 -39.37
C ARG A 5 -37.42 45.05 -38.69
N GLY A 6 -36.29 44.51 -39.14
CA GLY A 6 -35.62 43.39 -38.51
C GLY A 6 -34.58 43.82 -37.47
N VAL A 7 -34.12 42.79 -36.76
CA VAL A 7 -32.76 42.54 -36.25
C VAL A 7 -32.12 43.62 -35.36
N SER A 8 -31.90 43.31 -34.08
CA SER A 8 -30.54 43.24 -33.51
C SER A 8 -30.51 42.70 -32.08
N ASP A 9 -29.47 41.92 -31.84
CA ASP A 9 -28.69 41.79 -30.60
C ASP A 9 -29.13 40.92 -29.42
N ARG A 10 -28.66 39.66 -29.51
CA ARG A 10 -28.27 38.83 -28.38
C ARG A 10 -27.03 39.44 -27.71
N SER A 11 -27.18 40.13 -26.58
CA SER A 11 -26.15 40.22 -25.52
C SER A 11 -26.59 41.18 -24.42
N ARG A 12 -26.83 40.63 -23.22
CA ARG A 12 -27.14 41.24 -21.90
C ARG A 12 -28.28 40.43 -21.27
N MET A 13 -28.21 39.10 -21.27
CA MET A 13 -27.48 38.33 -20.25
C MET A 13 -27.62 38.97 -18.85
N LEU A 14 -28.82 38.82 -18.31
CA LEU A 14 -29.08 38.34 -16.94
C LEU A 14 -28.06 38.84 -15.91
N ARG A 15 -28.11 40.14 -15.64
CA ARG A 15 -27.56 40.73 -14.43
C ARG A 15 -28.76 41.03 -13.54
N LEU A 16 -28.74 40.47 -12.32
CA LEU A 16 -29.59 40.73 -11.14
C LEU A 16 -30.47 39.56 -10.70
N ARG A 17 -30.32 39.19 -9.42
CA ARG A 17 -30.91 38.11 -8.61
C ARG A 17 -30.18 36.77 -8.79
N ILE A 18 -29.29 36.38 -7.88
CA ILE A 18 -29.64 35.95 -6.52
C ILE A 18 -28.60 36.46 -5.52
N SER A 19 -29.02 37.40 -4.68
CA SER A 19 -28.32 37.84 -3.47
C SER A 19 -29.10 37.33 -2.26
N SER A 20 -28.99 36.04 -1.95
CA SER A 20 -29.51 35.44 -0.70
C SER A 20 -29.15 33.96 -0.57
N TRP A 21 -27.87 33.65 -0.34
CA TRP A 21 -27.49 32.40 0.33
C TRP A 21 -26.49 32.76 1.42
N PRO A 22 -26.86 32.60 2.71
CA PRO A 22 -25.92 32.73 3.81
C PRO A 22 -25.02 31.49 3.83
N ASP A 23 -23.76 31.75 4.09
CA ASP A 23 -22.84 30.81 4.74
C ASP A 23 -22.62 29.44 4.06
N LEU A 24 -21.78 29.44 3.03
CA LEU A 24 -20.84 28.34 2.83
C LEU A 24 -19.58 28.90 2.17
N LYS A 25 -18.84 29.75 2.90
CA LYS A 25 -17.40 29.90 2.65
C LYS A 25 -16.72 28.60 3.08
N ALA A 26 -16.97 27.54 2.30
CA ALA A 26 -16.12 26.38 2.25
C ALA A 26 -14.71 26.95 2.01
N ARG A 27 -13.85 26.74 3.00
CA ARG A 27 -12.41 26.86 2.84
C ARG A 27 -12.03 25.99 1.65
N THR A 28 -11.96 26.58 0.46
CA THR A 28 -11.10 26.10 -0.61
C THR A 28 -9.68 26.41 -0.17
N GLU A 29 -9.23 25.70 0.86
CA GLU A 29 -7.81 25.41 1.02
C GLU A 29 -7.43 24.75 -0.31
N ALA A 30 -6.58 25.41 -1.09
CA ALA A 30 -5.96 24.79 -2.24
C ALA A 30 -5.18 23.58 -1.72
N VAL A 31 -5.84 22.42 -1.72
CA VAL A 31 -5.27 21.16 -1.27
C VAL A 31 -4.15 20.83 -2.24
N MET A 32 -2.92 20.80 -1.76
CA MET A 32 -1.76 20.29 -2.50
C MET A 32 -2.16 19.00 -3.24
N VAL A 33 -2.16 19.07 -4.58
CA VAL A 33 -2.67 18.00 -5.45
C VAL A 33 -1.60 16.92 -5.58
N ARG A 34 -1.48 16.08 -4.56
CA ARG A 34 -0.65 14.87 -4.61
C ARG A 34 -1.48 13.65 -4.25
N PHE A 35 -1.23 12.54 -4.94
CA PHE A 35 -1.77 11.26 -4.53
C PHE A 35 -1.23 10.89 -3.14
N LYS A 36 -2.14 10.59 -2.22
CA LYS A 36 -1.78 10.12 -0.87
C LYS A 36 -1.80 8.59 -0.89
N HIS A 37 -0.66 7.99 -0.59
CA HIS A 37 -0.52 6.55 -0.44
C HIS A 37 -0.63 6.12 1.02
N ARG A 38 -0.96 4.85 1.20
CA ARG A 38 -0.86 4.11 2.46
C ARG A 38 0.02 2.88 2.22
N TYR A 39 0.75 2.51 3.26
CA TYR A 39 1.65 1.38 3.26
C TYR A 39 1.18 0.40 4.32
N LEU A 40 0.92 -0.85 3.93
CA LEU A 40 0.61 -1.94 4.84
C LEU A 40 1.87 -2.78 5.02
N LEU A 41 2.36 -2.81 6.25
CA LEU A 41 3.42 -3.72 6.66
C LEU A 41 2.77 -5.00 7.17
N CYS A 42 3.05 -6.11 6.50
CA CYS A 42 2.46 -7.41 6.77
C CYS A 42 3.56 -8.46 7.01
N GLU A 43 3.22 -9.49 7.77
CA GLU A 43 4.06 -10.66 8.01
C GLU A 43 3.33 -11.90 7.49
N LEU A 44 4.00 -12.68 6.64
CA LEU A 44 3.52 -13.98 6.22
C LEU A 44 3.85 -15.00 7.29
N VAL A 45 2.80 -15.55 7.90
CA VAL A 45 2.93 -16.64 8.87
C VAL A 45 2.52 -17.95 8.20
N SER A 46 3.42 -18.93 8.26
CA SER A 46 3.21 -20.29 7.79
C SER A 46 4.10 -21.23 8.60
N ASP A 47 3.58 -22.43 8.88
CA ASP A 47 4.30 -23.49 9.58
C ASP A 47 5.41 -24.09 8.70
N ASP A 48 5.17 -24.14 7.38
CA ASP A 48 6.12 -24.72 6.43
C ASP A 48 7.15 -23.68 5.97
N PRO A 49 8.45 -23.89 6.22
CA PRO A 49 9.50 -22.95 5.78
C PRO A 49 9.63 -22.87 4.25
N ARG A 50 9.18 -23.91 3.54
CA ARG A 50 9.14 -23.95 2.06
C ARG A 50 8.18 -22.91 1.47
N CYS A 51 7.13 -22.56 2.22
CA CYS A 51 6.19 -21.50 1.84
C CYS A 51 6.95 -20.17 1.67
N ARG A 52 7.82 -19.85 2.62
CA ARG A 52 8.61 -18.62 2.64
C ARG A 52 9.61 -18.55 1.49
N LEU A 53 10.23 -19.67 1.13
CA LEU A 53 11.14 -19.76 -0.03
C LEU A 53 10.42 -19.61 -1.38
N SER A 54 9.11 -19.82 -1.39
CA SER A 54 8.27 -19.69 -2.59
C SER A 54 7.68 -18.29 -2.76
N LEU A 55 8.03 -17.34 -1.90
CA LEU A 55 7.58 -15.95 -2.00
C LEU A 55 8.38 -15.18 -3.05
N GLU A 56 7.69 -14.74 -4.10
CA GLU A 56 8.21 -13.87 -5.15
C GLU A 56 7.24 -12.69 -5.36
N ASP A 57 7.76 -11.52 -5.74
CA ASP A 57 6.96 -10.30 -5.91
C ASP A 57 5.77 -10.49 -6.86
N ARG A 58 5.99 -11.17 -7.99
CA ARG A 58 4.95 -11.45 -9.00
C ARG A 58 3.85 -12.36 -8.46
N VAL A 59 4.24 -13.41 -7.74
CA VAL A 59 3.31 -14.36 -7.14
C VAL A 59 2.46 -13.67 -6.08
N LEU A 60 3.09 -12.83 -5.24
CA LEU A 60 2.42 -12.10 -4.20
C LEU A 60 1.46 -11.02 -4.74
N ASP A 61 1.88 -10.24 -5.74
CA ASP A 61 1.03 -9.22 -6.37
C ASP A 61 -0.22 -9.86 -6.99
N GLY A 62 -0.05 -10.95 -7.73
CA GLY A 62 -1.15 -11.74 -8.29
C GLY A 62 -2.07 -12.33 -7.22
N LEU A 63 -1.50 -12.90 -6.16
CA LEU A 63 -2.27 -13.49 -5.05
C LEU A 63 -3.18 -12.45 -4.36
N VAL A 64 -2.63 -11.27 -4.05
CA VAL A 64 -3.40 -10.22 -3.37
C VAL A 64 -4.50 -9.69 -4.30
N ARG A 65 -4.20 -9.43 -5.58
CA ARG A 65 -5.20 -8.97 -6.57
C ARG A 65 -6.31 -9.99 -6.79
N ASN A 66 -5.96 -11.27 -6.91
CA ASN A 66 -6.94 -12.36 -7.04
C ASN A 66 -7.83 -12.46 -5.81
N THR A 67 -7.26 -12.30 -4.62
CA THR A 67 -8.03 -12.33 -3.37
C THR A 67 -8.96 -11.13 -3.26
N ILE A 68 -8.50 -9.93 -3.59
CA ILE A 68 -9.35 -8.72 -3.65
C ILE A 68 -10.51 -8.94 -4.63
N THR A 69 -10.25 -9.53 -5.80
CA THR A 69 -11.29 -9.83 -6.80
C THR A 69 -12.32 -10.82 -6.26
N ARG A 70 -11.89 -11.84 -5.50
CA ARG A 70 -12.78 -12.83 -4.90
C ARG A 70 -13.63 -12.27 -3.75
N VAL A 71 -13.08 -11.35 -2.95
CA VAL A 71 -13.76 -10.80 -1.77
C VAL A 71 -14.63 -9.59 -2.13
N HIS A 72 -14.11 -8.68 -2.96
CA HIS A 72 -14.71 -7.36 -3.24
C HIS A 72 -15.21 -7.22 -4.68
N GLY A 73 -15.08 -8.26 -5.51
CA GLY A 73 -15.52 -8.25 -6.90
C GLY A 73 -14.68 -7.36 -7.83
N THR A 74 -15.25 -7.02 -8.98
CA THR A 74 -14.59 -6.22 -10.03
C THR A 74 -14.33 -4.78 -9.60
N PHE A 75 -15.21 -4.19 -8.78
CA PHE A 75 -15.03 -2.84 -8.25
C PHE A 75 -13.78 -2.75 -7.37
N GLY A 76 -13.65 -3.64 -6.37
CA GLY A 76 -12.48 -3.65 -5.51
C GLY A 76 -11.19 -3.93 -6.27
N ALA A 77 -11.24 -4.89 -7.21
CA ALA A 77 -10.10 -5.20 -8.07
C ALA A 77 -9.65 -3.99 -8.89
N ALA A 78 -10.55 -3.29 -9.58
CA ALA A 78 -10.22 -2.12 -10.39
C ALA A 78 -9.76 -0.94 -9.54
N ALA A 79 -10.44 -0.65 -8.43
CA ALA A 79 -10.11 0.46 -7.54
C ALA A 79 -8.73 0.30 -6.89
N CYS A 80 -8.39 -0.93 -6.48
CA CYS A 80 -7.08 -1.24 -5.91
C CYS A 80 -6.01 -1.42 -6.99
N SER A 81 -6.37 -1.80 -8.22
CA SER A 81 -5.39 -2.08 -9.27
C SER A 81 -4.48 -0.88 -9.54
N ILE A 82 -5.06 0.31 -9.54
CA ILE A 82 -4.37 1.57 -9.76
C ILE A 82 -3.68 2.02 -8.46
N GLY A 83 -2.37 1.89 -8.43
CA GLY A 83 -1.52 2.34 -7.31
C GLY A 83 -1.25 1.27 -6.24
N PHE A 84 -1.77 0.04 -6.40
CA PHE A 84 -1.28 -1.11 -5.65
C PHE A 84 0.05 -1.59 -6.21
N ALA A 85 1.03 -1.79 -5.33
CA ALA A 85 2.32 -2.38 -5.69
C ALA A 85 2.98 -3.01 -4.46
N VAL A 86 3.64 -4.14 -4.63
CA VAL A 86 4.58 -4.69 -3.65
C VAL A 86 5.85 -3.85 -3.70
N ARG A 87 6.27 -3.30 -2.57
CA ARG A 87 7.45 -2.40 -2.47
C ARG A 87 8.65 -3.04 -1.82
N TYR A 88 8.41 -3.98 -0.92
CA TYR A 88 9.45 -4.69 -0.22
C TYR A 88 8.92 -6.06 0.12
N LEU A 89 9.75 -7.06 -0.13
CA LEU A 89 9.49 -8.45 0.20
C LEU A 89 10.79 -9.03 0.75
N ASN A 90 10.70 -9.68 1.91
CA ASN A 90 11.77 -10.48 2.43
C ASN A 90 11.27 -11.91 2.65
N ALA A 91 11.71 -12.81 1.77
CA ALA A 91 11.34 -14.22 1.83
C ALA A 91 11.77 -14.86 3.16
N TYR A 92 12.93 -14.51 3.72
CA TYR A 92 13.43 -15.14 4.94
C TYR A 92 12.62 -14.78 6.18
N THR A 93 12.32 -13.49 6.35
CA THR A 93 11.56 -13.00 7.51
C THR A 93 10.05 -13.04 7.28
N GLY A 94 9.59 -13.21 6.04
CA GLY A 94 8.17 -13.15 5.68
C GLY A 94 7.59 -11.74 5.72
N ILE A 95 8.43 -10.69 5.83
CA ILE A 95 7.94 -9.31 5.91
C ILE A 95 7.65 -8.77 4.51
N VAL A 96 6.48 -8.15 4.37
CA VAL A 96 5.94 -7.60 3.13
C VAL A 96 5.51 -6.16 3.35
N LEU A 97 5.86 -5.26 2.43
CA LEU A 97 5.36 -3.89 2.38
C LEU A 97 4.53 -3.68 1.12
N LEU A 98 3.24 -3.44 1.31
CA LEU A 98 2.28 -3.19 0.23
C LEU A 98 1.95 -1.71 0.16
N ARG A 99 2.07 -1.10 -1.02
CA ARG A 99 1.57 0.25 -1.30
C ARG A 99 0.13 0.15 -1.79
N CYS A 100 -0.71 1.10 -1.38
CA CYS A 100 -2.05 1.29 -1.92
C CYS A 100 -2.44 2.78 -1.86
N ARG A 101 -3.55 3.14 -2.51
CA ARG A 101 -4.13 4.49 -2.39
C ARG A 101 -4.80 4.68 -1.03
N LYS A 102 -4.72 5.90 -0.47
CA LYS A 102 -5.33 6.24 0.83
C LYS A 102 -6.84 6.00 0.86
N ASP A 103 -7.53 6.11 -0.27
CA ASP A 103 -8.99 5.98 -0.29
C ASP A 103 -9.44 4.50 -0.29
N PHE A 104 -8.59 3.59 -0.77
CA PHE A 104 -8.92 2.17 -0.98
C PHE A 104 -8.10 1.20 -0.10
N TYR A 105 -7.30 1.70 0.84
CA TYR A 105 -6.47 0.84 1.70
C TYR A 105 -7.28 -0.14 2.55
N GLN A 106 -8.52 0.21 2.92
CA GLN A 106 -9.40 -0.66 3.71
C GLN A 106 -9.85 -1.90 2.93
N LEU A 107 -10.02 -1.79 1.62
CA LEU A 107 -10.36 -2.93 0.76
C LEU A 107 -9.20 -3.92 0.71
N VAL A 108 -7.98 -3.42 0.52
CA VAL A 108 -6.76 -4.24 0.58
C VAL A 108 -6.62 -4.86 1.96
N TRP A 109 -6.72 -4.06 3.03
CA TRP A 109 -6.54 -4.52 4.40
C TRP A 109 -7.54 -5.60 4.81
N SER A 110 -8.82 -5.43 4.47
CA SER A 110 -9.86 -6.43 4.74
C SER A 110 -9.74 -7.68 3.88
N ALA A 111 -9.08 -7.62 2.72
CA ALA A 111 -8.84 -8.79 1.86
C ALA A 111 -7.68 -9.67 2.38
N LEU A 112 -6.66 -9.08 3.04
CA LEU A 112 -5.46 -9.81 3.47
C LEU A 112 -5.74 -11.03 4.36
N PRO A 113 -6.63 -10.99 5.37
CA PRO A 113 -6.93 -12.15 6.21
C PRO A 113 -7.59 -13.31 5.46
N PHE A 114 -8.20 -13.06 4.30
CA PHE A 114 -8.83 -14.10 3.48
C PHE A 114 -7.83 -14.85 2.58
N ILE A 115 -6.58 -14.41 2.55
CA ILE A 115 -5.49 -15.15 1.90
C ILE A 115 -5.13 -16.31 2.81
N THR A 116 -5.57 -17.52 2.44
CA THR A 116 -5.41 -18.75 3.22
C THR A 116 -4.36 -19.70 2.65
N TYR A 117 -4.03 -19.55 1.36
CA TYR A 117 -3.07 -20.40 0.68
C TYR A 117 -2.22 -19.62 -0.31
N LEU A 118 -0.93 -19.93 -0.33
CA LEU A 118 0.04 -19.48 -1.33
C LEU A 118 0.26 -20.64 -2.31
N GLU A 119 -0.05 -20.42 -3.59
CA GLU A 119 0.19 -21.40 -4.65
C GLU A 119 1.38 -20.95 -5.50
N ASN A 120 2.39 -21.81 -5.63
CA ASN A 120 3.54 -21.57 -6.49
C ASN A 120 4.07 -22.90 -7.06
N LYS A 121 4.34 -22.96 -8.37
CA LYS A 121 4.87 -24.13 -9.09
C LYS A 121 4.12 -25.44 -8.78
N GLY A 122 2.80 -25.38 -8.63
CA GLY A 122 1.94 -26.55 -8.34
C GLY A 122 1.94 -27.01 -6.88
N HIS A 123 2.67 -26.35 -5.99
CA HIS A 123 2.59 -26.56 -4.55
C HIS A 123 1.70 -25.51 -3.90
N ARG A 124 0.89 -25.93 -2.93
CA ARG A 124 -0.03 -25.09 -2.18
C ARG A 124 0.34 -25.13 -0.70
N TYR A 125 0.69 -23.97 -0.16
CA TYR A 125 1.11 -23.83 1.23
C TYR A 125 0.03 -23.08 2.03
N PRO A 126 -0.41 -23.59 3.18
CA PRO A 126 -1.29 -22.83 4.07
C PRO A 126 -0.52 -21.65 4.67
N CYS A 127 -1.10 -20.46 4.59
CA CYS A 127 -0.49 -19.25 5.10
C CYS A 127 -1.54 -18.20 5.43
N PHE A 128 -1.22 -17.29 6.34
CA PHE A 128 -2.02 -16.09 6.57
C PHE A 128 -1.13 -14.86 6.65
N PHE A 129 -1.71 -13.71 6.29
CA PHE A 129 -1.04 -12.42 6.37
C PHE A 129 -1.46 -11.70 7.65
N ASN A 130 -0.50 -11.52 8.55
CA ASN A 130 -0.69 -10.70 9.73
C ASN A 130 -0.32 -9.24 9.41
N THR A 131 -1.26 -8.30 9.54
CA THR A 131 -0.95 -6.88 9.32
C THR A 131 -0.37 -6.27 10.59
N LEU A 132 0.90 -5.88 10.55
CA LEU A 132 1.61 -5.32 11.69
C LEU A 132 1.38 -3.82 11.85
N HIS A 133 1.36 -3.07 10.74
CA HIS A 133 1.26 -1.62 10.76
C HIS A 133 0.69 -1.04 9.47
N VAL A 134 -0.07 0.07 9.58
CA VAL A 134 -0.53 0.86 8.44
C VAL A 134 0.06 2.27 8.54
N GLY A 135 1.02 2.57 7.66
CA GLY A 135 1.75 3.83 7.64
C GLY A 135 1.32 4.76 6.49
N GLY A 136 1.64 6.05 6.64
CA GLY A 136 1.54 7.04 5.54
C GLY A 136 2.81 7.19 4.73
N THR A 137 3.97 6.87 5.30
CA THR A 137 5.28 6.97 4.64
C THR A 137 6.09 5.69 4.88
N ILE A 138 7.03 5.41 3.98
CA ILE A 138 7.93 4.26 4.12
C ILE A 138 8.81 4.42 5.36
N ARG A 139 9.31 5.64 5.63
CA ARG A 139 10.16 5.95 6.80
C ARG A 139 9.49 5.58 8.13
N THR A 140 8.19 5.85 8.31
CA THR A 140 7.50 5.46 9.55
C THR A 140 7.33 3.94 9.66
N CYS A 141 7.09 3.26 8.53
CA CYS A 141 7.00 1.79 8.50
C CYS A 141 8.34 1.13 8.83
N GLN A 142 9.45 1.68 8.32
CA GLN A 142 10.81 1.21 8.63
C GLN A 142 11.14 1.37 10.11
N LYS A 143 10.88 2.55 10.70
CA LYS A 143 11.08 2.78 12.13
C LYS A 143 10.27 1.80 12.98
N PHE A 144 9.01 1.57 12.60
CA PHE A 144 8.17 0.57 13.26
C PHE A 144 8.76 -0.84 13.12
N LEU A 145 9.20 -1.23 11.92
CA LEU A 145 9.77 -2.56 11.65
C LEU A 145 11.06 -2.81 12.45
N ILE A 146 11.92 -1.80 12.58
CA ILE A 146 13.13 -1.88 13.42
C ILE A 146 12.73 -2.13 14.88
N GLN A 147 11.75 -1.37 15.39
CA GLN A 147 11.28 -1.54 16.77
C GLN A 147 10.62 -2.90 16.99
N TYR A 148 9.86 -3.39 16.00
CA TYR A 148 9.25 -4.71 16.01
C TYR A 148 10.32 -5.81 16.08
N ASN A 149 11.32 -5.78 15.19
CA ASN A 149 12.40 -6.75 15.16
C ASN A 149 13.22 -6.75 16.45
N ARG A 150 13.53 -5.57 17.02
CA ARG A 150 14.21 -5.47 18.32
C ARG A 150 13.42 -6.18 19.43
N ARG A 151 12.09 -5.99 19.49
CA ARG A 151 11.24 -6.68 20.47
C ARG A 151 11.21 -8.19 20.25
N GLN A 152 11.07 -8.64 19.00
CA GLN A 152 11.07 -10.07 18.67
C GLN A 152 12.37 -10.76 19.08
N LEU A 153 13.53 -10.14 18.81
CA LEU A 153 14.83 -10.68 19.23
C LEU A 153 14.97 -10.81 20.74
N LEU A 154 14.46 -9.83 21.51
CA LEU A 154 14.49 -9.91 22.98
C LEU A 154 13.60 -11.03 23.53
N ILE A 155 12.41 -11.21 22.95
CA ILE A 155 11.50 -12.31 23.33
C ILE A 155 12.13 -13.66 22.98
N LEU A 156 12.74 -13.78 21.79
CA LEU A 156 13.45 -14.99 21.37
C LEU A 156 14.62 -15.30 22.33
N LEU A 157 15.44 -14.31 22.69
CA LEU A 157 16.53 -14.49 23.66
C LEU A 157 16.06 -15.05 25.01
N GLN A 158 14.90 -14.61 25.49
CA GLN A 158 14.34 -15.07 26.75
C GLN A 158 13.87 -16.54 26.67
N ASN A 159 13.36 -16.95 25.51
CA ASN A 159 12.77 -18.27 25.30
C ASN A 159 13.77 -19.31 24.76
N CYS A 160 14.90 -18.88 24.19
CA CYS A 160 15.93 -19.78 23.65
C CYS A 160 16.60 -20.58 24.78
N THR A 161 16.46 -21.90 24.73
CA THR A 161 17.19 -22.84 25.59
C THR A 161 18.54 -23.25 24.97
N ASP A 162 18.69 -23.11 23.66
CA ASP A 162 19.91 -23.49 22.94
C ASP A 162 21.02 -22.44 23.06
N LYS A 163 22.25 -22.91 23.27
CA LYS A 163 23.43 -22.03 23.42
C LYS A 163 23.86 -21.42 22.09
N GLY A 164 23.77 -22.17 20.99
CA GLY A 164 24.20 -21.71 19.66
C GLY A 164 23.30 -20.58 19.14
N GLU A 165 21.98 -20.73 19.28
CA GLU A 165 21.02 -19.67 18.94
C GLU A 165 21.24 -18.42 19.78
N ARG A 166 21.49 -18.58 21.09
CA ARG A 166 21.75 -17.44 21.98
C ARG A 166 22.99 -16.66 21.56
N GLU A 167 24.08 -17.33 21.20
CA GLU A 167 25.28 -16.67 20.68
C GLU A 167 25.02 -15.95 19.36
N ALA A 168 24.25 -16.54 18.45
CA ALA A 168 23.88 -15.91 17.20
C ALA A 168 23.06 -14.63 17.42
N ILE A 169 22.09 -14.67 18.34
CA ILE A 169 21.30 -13.49 18.66
C ILE A 169 22.17 -12.43 19.36
N GLN A 170 23.05 -12.81 20.30
CA GLN A 170 23.99 -11.87 20.92
C GLN A 170 24.88 -11.19 19.88
N LYS A 171 25.44 -11.95 18.92
CA LYS A 171 26.21 -11.40 17.80
C LYS A 171 25.39 -10.40 16.99
N SER A 172 24.11 -10.70 16.72
CA SER A 172 23.21 -9.79 16.00
C SER A 172 22.96 -8.48 16.77
N VAL A 173 22.78 -8.55 18.09
CA VAL A 173 22.59 -7.38 18.96
C VAL A 173 23.86 -6.55 19.01
N THR A 174 25.02 -7.16 19.24
CA THR A 174 26.32 -6.46 19.25
C THR A 174 26.57 -5.73 17.93
N ARG A 175 26.30 -6.39 16.79
CA ARG A 175 26.41 -5.76 15.47
C ARG A 175 25.46 -4.56 15.34
N SER A 176 24.23 -4.68 15.84
CA SER A 176 23.26 -3.58 15.76
C SER A 176 23.64 -2.35 16.60
N CYS A 177 24.39 -2.52 17.69
CA CYS A 177 24.91 -1.42 18.50
C CYS A 177 26.06 -0.66 17.83
N MET A 178 26.70 -1.25 16.80
CA MET A 178 27.82 -0.65 16.08
C MET A 178 27.40 0.05 14.78
N LEU A 179 26.14 -0.02 14.39
CA LEU A 179 25.63 0.65 13.19
C LEU A 179 25.23 2.08 13.56
N GLU A 180 25.95 3.07 13.01
CA GLU A 180 25.48 4.44 12.97
C GLU A 180 24.34 4.57 11.93
N GLU A 181 23.40 5.48 12.18
CA GLU A 181 22.24 5.72 11.30
C GLU A 181 22.68 6.47 10.03
N GLU A 182 23.09 5.75 8.98
CA GLU A 182 23.27 6.35 7.66
C GLU A 182 21.90 6.76 7.06
N PRO A 183 21.73 7.99 6.54
CA PRO A 183 20.49 8.45 5.95
C PRO A 183 20.19 7.67 4.66
N GLY A 184 19.14 6.85 4.71
CA GLY A 184 18.81 5.84 3.70
C GLY A 184 18.70 6.36 2.26
N GLU A 185 19.33 5.61 1.35
CA GLU A 185 19.18 5.72 -0.10
C GLU A 185 17.70 5.66 -0.50
N GLU A 186 17.32 6.60 -1.36
CA GLU A 186 15.98 6.71 -1.92
C GLU A 186 15.70 5.47 -2.80
N LEU A 187 14.74 4.63 -2.39
CA LEU A 187 14.13 3.68 -3.31
C LEU A 187 13.42 4.49 -4.40
N SER A 188 14.05 4.55 -5.58
CA SER A 188 13.56 5.25 -6.75
C SER A 188 12.17 4.75 -7.15
N ASP A 189 11.21 5.66 -7.13
CA ASP A 189 9.87 5.42 -7.66
C ASP A 189 9.88 5.70 -9.17
N SER A 190 10.38 4.75 -9.97
CA SER A 190 10.23 4.81 -11.43
C SER A 190 9.51 3.56 -11.94
N ALA A 191 8.19 3.54 -11.79
CA ALA A 191 7.32 2.74 -12.63
C ALA A 191 6.73 3.66 -13.69
N SER A 192 7.25 3.57 -14.90
CA SER A 192 6.74 4.23 -16.10
C SER A 192 5.33 3.73 -16.42
N GLU A 193 4.36 4.65 -16.42
CA GLU A 193 3.04 4.44 -17.00
C GLU A 193 3.17 4.53 -18.53
N GLU A 194 3.38 3.40 -19.21
CA GLU A 194 3.15 3.34 -20.66
C GLU A 194 1.64 3.23 -20.91
N ALA A 195 1.08 4.36 -21.34
CA ALA A 195 -0.26 4.43 -21.91
C ALA A 195 -0.25 3.69 -23.26
N THR A 196 -0.96 2.57 -23.33
CA THR A 196 -1.33 1.94 -24.60
C THR A 196 -2.37 2.81 -25.29
N VAL A 197 -1.92 3.63 -26.25
CA VAL A 197 -2.79 4.24 -27.25
C VAL A 197 -3.09 3.18 -28.31
N ALA A 198 -4.32 2.68 -28.31
CA ALA A 198 -4.85 1.93 -29.45
C ALA A 198 -5.05 2.92 -30.61
N MET A 199 -4.30 2.72 -31.71
CA MET A 199 -4.62 3.29 -33.02
C MET A 199 -5.60 2.36 -33.74
N GLU A 200 -6.51 3.00 -34.49
CA GLU A 200 -7.45 2.41 -35.44
C GLU A 200 -6.80 1.46 -36.46
#